data_AF-A0A6P0Z060-F1
#
_entry.id   AF-A0A6P0Z060-F1
#
_cell.length_a   1.000
_cell.length_b   1.000
_cell.length_c   1.000
_cell.angle_alpha   90.00
_cell.angle_beta   90.00
_cell.angle_gamma   90.00
#
_symmetry.space_group_name_H-M   'P 1'
#
loop_
_entity.id
_entity.type
_entity.pdbx_description
1 polymer ?
#
loop_
_entity_poly.entity_id
_entity_poly.type
_entity_poly.pdbx_seq_one_letter_code
_entity_poly.pdbx_strand_id
1 'polypeptide(L)'
;MAKHPAKHSAKHSAKQRLDALLVEQQLCSSRQQAQRLIRAGEVFVNQQRVDKPGTPIHITAEIVVKQRSPFVSRGGEKLQRALTEFGVQVQDRICLDGGISTGGFTDCLLQAGAKQVYGVDVGYGQVAWKLRQNPNVILKERTNIRHLSPEELYEDGNPDANLGVVDVSFISLAKVLPALWDLLCSPREVVLLVKPQFEVGRERVGKGGVVRDSKDHADAVATVLDAAHETGWQYLDLTWSPLVGPAGNIEYLLWLSMESDRPFPAPSNLQALTAAAKEALAST
;
A
#
# COMPACT_ATOMS: atom_id res chain seq x y z
N MET A 1 33.39 46.67 -42.83
CA MET A 1 34.21 45.68 -42.11
C MET A 1 33.65 45.49 -40.71
N ALA A 2 33.34 44.23 -40.40
CA ALA A 2 32.94 43.60 -39.13
C ALA A 2 32.41 44.45 -37.96
N LYS A 3 31.08 44.33 -37.73
CA LYS A 3 30.43 44.43 -36.42
C LYS A 3 31.04 43.39 -35.48
N HIS A 4 31.60 43.81 -34.34
CA HIS A 4 31.89 42.91 -33.22
C HIS A 4 30.56 42.57 -32.51
N PRO A 5 30.22 41.29 -32.30
CA PRO A 5 29.00 40.91 -31.64
C PRO A 5 29.10 41.08 -30.12
N ALA A 6 27.96 41.39 -29.53
CA ALA A 6 27.73 41.40 -28.09
C ALA A 6 28.15 40.05 -27.47
N LYS A 7 28.83 40.13 -26.32
CA LYS A 7 29.10 38.98 -25.45
C LYS A 7 27.78 38.37 -25.00
N HIS A 8 27.39 37.24 -25.58
CA HIS A 8 26.37 36.38 -25.03
C HIS A 8 26.79 35.91 -23.64
N SER A 9 25.90 36.08 -22.67
CA SER A 9 26.04 35.70 -21.27
C SER A 9 26.30 34.20 -21.12
N ALA A 10 27.47 33.83 -20.60
CA ALA A 10 27.70 32.50 -20.04
C ALA A 10 26.90 32.40 -18.72
N LYS A 11 25.69 31.84 -18.78
CA LYS A 11 24.92 31.44 -17.60
C LYS A 11 25.67 30.25 -16.99
N HIS A 12 26.54 30.53 -16.01
CA HIS A 12 27.36 29.52 -15.34
C HIS A 12 26.47 28.38 -14.81
N SER A 13 26.80 27.16 -15.20
CA SER A 13 26.20 25.92 -14.72
C SER A 13 26.63 25.68 -13.27
N ALA A 14 25.90 26.28 -12.33
CA ALA A 14 26.18 26.07 -10.92
C ALA A 14 25.91 24.59 -10.58
N LYS A 15 26.98 23.85 -10.32
CA LYS A 15 26.92 22.53 -9.69
C LYS A 15 27.16 22.70 -8.20
N GLN A 16 26.33 22.08 -7.38
CA GLN A 16 26.44 22.09 -5.92
C GLN A 16 26.52 20.67 -5.39
N ARG A 17 27.13 20.48 -4.22
CA ARG A 17 27.14 19.19 -3.54
C ARG A 17 25.70 18.76 -3.23
N LEU A 18 25.38 17.51 -3.53
CA LEU A 18 24.04 16.94 -3.33
C LEU A 18 23.52 17.12 -1.90
N ASP A 19 24.37 16.95 -0.88
CA ASP A 19 23.96 17.13 0.53
C ASP A 19 23.54 18.56 0.89
N ALA A 20 24.15 19.58 0.27
CA ALA A 20 23.76 20.96 0.45
C ALA A 20 22.51 21.30 -0.39
N LEU A 21 22.47 20.81 -1.63
CA LEU A 21 21.36 21.05 -2.55
C LEU A 21 20.04 20.47 -2.03
N LEU A 22 20.05 19.30 -1.37
CA LEU A 22 18.87 18.73 -0.72
C LEU A 22 18.31 19.60 0.41
N VAL A 23 19.17 20.29 1.16
CA VAL A 23 18.71 21.19 2.25
C VAL A 23 18.19 22.49 1.67
N GLU A 24 18.87 23.05 0.68
CA GLU A 24 18.47 24.28 -0.01
C GLU A 24 17.10 24.13 -0.71
N GLN A 25 16.86 22.98 -1.34
CA GLN A 25 15.56 22.64 -1.93
C GLN A 25 14.52 22.17 -0.91
N GLN A 26 14.81 22.27 0.40
CA GLN A 26 13.92 21.85 1.49
C GLN A 26 13.49 20.37 1.45
N LEU A 27 14.24 19.53 0.73
CA LEU A 27 14.03 18.07 0.67
C LEU A 27 14.58 17.36 1.91
N CYS A 28 15.41 18.03 2.71
CA CYS A 28 15.94 17.58 3.99
C CYS A 28 16.02 18.75 4.98
N SER A 29 15.76 18.49 6.26
CA SER A 29 15.84 19.52 7.31
C SER A 29 17.28 19.84 7.75
N SER A 30 18.25 18.98 7.43
CA SER A 30 19.65 19.20 7.74
C SER A 30 20.61 18.46 6.80
N ARG A 31 21.85 18.94 6.70
CA ARG A 31 22.91 18.26 5.92
C ARG A 31 23.22 16.86 6.45
N GLN A 32 23.07 16.64 7.77
CA GLN A 32 23.29 15.34 8.38
C GLN A 32 22.21 14.34 7.96
N GLN A 33 20.94 14.77 7.94
CA GLN A 33 19.84 13.96 7.40
C GLN A 33 20.07 13.65 5.91
N ALA A 34 20.42 14.65 5.11
CA ALA A 34 20.73 14.50 3.69
C ALA A 34 21.83 13.46 3.46
N GLN A 35 22.95 13.55 4.18
CA GLN A 35 24.06 12.59 4.07
C GLN A 35 23.64 11.15 4.42
N ARG A 36 22.81 10.98 5.44
CA ARG A 36 22.28 9.66 5.83
C ARG A 36 21.43 9.06 4.71
N LEU A 37 20.52 9.84 4.14
CA LEU A 37 19.61 9.39 3.07
C LEU A 37 20.38 9.05 1.80
N ILE A 38 21.33 9.90 1.41
CA ILE A 38 22.21 9.65 0.26
C ILE A 38 22.97 8.32 0.46
N ARG A 39 23.62 8.13 1.61
CA ARG A 39 24.36 6.88 1.90
C ARG A 39 23.46 5.65 1.99
N ALA A 40 22.21 5.81 2.40
CA ALA A 40 21.21 4.76 2.40
C ALA A 40 20.67 4.44 0.99
N GLY A 41 21.12 5.16 -0.04
CA GLY A 41 20.63 5.00 -1.41
C GLY A 41 19.19 5.47 -1.59
N GLU A 42 18.73 6.36 -0.71
CA GLU A 42 17.38 6.93 -0.69
C GLU A 42 17.27 8.21 -1.53
N VAL A 43 18.30 8.58 -2.31
CA VAL A 43 18.30 9.79 -3.14
C VAL A 43 18.59 9.47 -4.60
N PHE A 44 17.76 10.00 -5.48
CA PHE A 44 17.84 9.86 -6.93
C PHE A 44 18.01 11.23 -7.56
N VAL A 45 18.89 11.32 -8.55
CA VAL A 45 19.09 12.52 -9.38
C VAL A 45 18.88 12.12 -10.83
N ASN A 46 17.93 12.77 -11.51
CA ASN A 46 17.51 12.39 -12.87
C ASN A 46 17.28 10.87 -12.99
N GLN A 47 16.51 10.31 -12.05
CA GLN A 47 16.17 8.88 -11.95
C GLN A 47 17.35 7.92 -11.66
N GLN A 48 18.56 8.44 -11.45
CA GLN A 48 19.73 7.62 -11.07
C GLN A 48 20.02 7.73 -9.58
N ARG A 49 20.21 6.61 -8.92
CA ARG A 49 20.59 6.57 -7.49
C ARG A 49 21.98 7.18 -7.31
N VAL A 50 22.10 8.15 -6.38
CA VAL A 50 23.37 8.74 -5.99
C VAL A 50 23.64 8.41 -4.52
N ASP A 51 24.80 7.84 -4.23
CA ASP A 51 25.18 7.33 -2.89
C ASP A 51 26.31 8.13 -2.21
N LYS A 52 26.87 9.12 -2.92
CA LYS A 52 27.95 9.98 -2.43
C LYS A 52 27.43 11.39 -2.12
N PRO A 53 27.43 11.83 -0.85
CA PRO A 53 26.88 13.13 -0.47
C PRO A 53 27.56 14.35 -1.11
N GLY A 54 28.85 14.23 -1.41
CA GLY A 54 29.65 15.29 -2.04
C GLY A 54 29.55 15.35 -3.55
N THR A 55 28.72 14.52 -4.19
CA THR A 55 28.59 14.51 -5.66
C THR A 55 28.11 15.89 -6.15
N PRO A 56 28.83 16.53 -7.10
CA PRO A 56 28.42 17.82 -7.66
C PRO A 56 27.27 17.62 -8.65
N ILE A 57 26.09 18.11 -8.29
CA ILE A 57 24.84 18.01 -9.05
C ILE A 57 24.45 19.38 -9.57
N HIS A 58 23.92 19.44 -10.80
CA HIS A 58 23.43 20.69 -11.36
C HIS A 58 22.22 21.19 -10.56
N ILE A 59 22.15 22.49 -10.26
CA ILE A 59 21.07 23.05 -9.43
C ILE A 59 19.66 22.84 -10.02
N THR A 60 19.56 22.61 -11.33
CA THR A 60 18.28 22.32 -12.03
C THR A 60 18.02 20.82 -12.23
N ALA A 61 18.87 19.94 -11.69
CA ALA A 61 18.62 18.51 -11.77
C ALA A 61 17.34 18.16 -10.99
N GLU A 62 16.60 17.19 -11.49
CA GLU A 62 15.46 16.64 -10.77
C GLU A 62 15.99 15.75 -9.65
N ILE A 63 15.66 16.08 -8.39
CA ILE A 63 16.13 15.34 -7.22
C ILE A 63 14.92 14.77 -6.49
N VAL A 64 14.90 13.45 -6.35
CA VAL A 64 13.87 12.73 -5.61
C VAL A 64 14.52 12.10 -4.39
N VAL A 65 14.07 12.51 -3.21
CA VAL A 65 14.36 11.79 -1.97
C VAL A 65 13.24 10.78 -1.78
N LYS A 66 13.60 9.51 -1.68
CA LYS A 66 12.67 8.44 -1.32
C LYS A 66 12.07 8.79 0.03
N GLN A 67 10.80 9.16 0.05
CA GLN A 67 10.09 9.42 1.29
C GLN A 67 10.10 8.13 2.12
N ARG A 68 10.47 8.27 3.39
CA ARG A 68 10.27 7.18 4.34
C ARG A 68 8.79 7.13 4.64
N SER A 69 8.20 5.96 4.41
CA SER A 69 6.84 5.67 4.82
C SER A 69 6.66 6.11 6.28
N PRO A 70 5.56 6.79 6.63
CA PRO A 70 5.26 7.09 8.04
C PRO A 70 4.97 5.81 8.85
N PHE A 71 4.86 4.67 8.16
CA PHE A 71 4.63 3.35 8.73
C PHE A 71 5.89 2.47 8.70
N VAL A 72 5.89 1.39 9.46
CA VAL A 72 7.00 0.40 9.47
C VAL A 72 7.27 -0.25 8.10
N SER A 73 6.32 -0.17 7.16
CA SER A 73 6.52 -0.58 5.77
C SER A 73 5.65 0.24 4.83
N ARG A 74 6.02 0.27 3.54
CA ARG A 74 5.23 0.92 2.47
C ARG A 74 3.79 0.38 2.35
N GLY A 75 3.51 -0.80 2.91
CA GLY A 75 2.15 -1.33 2.95
C GLY A 75 1.18 -0.34 3.62
N GLY A 76 1.60 0.34 4.67
CA GLY A 76 0.72 1.28 5.38
C GLY A 76 0.23 2.44 4.50
N GLU A 77 0.98 2.87 3.49
CA GLU A 77 0.52 3.91 2.55
C GLU A 77 -0.68 3.45 1.71
N LYS A 78 -0.77 2.14 1.42
CA LYS A 78 -1.92 1.58 0.70
C LYS A 78 -3.18 1.65 1.55
N LEU A 79 -3.09 1.19 2.80
CA LEU A 79 -4.23 1.25 3.72
C LEU A 79 -4.59 2.69 4.05
N GLN A 80 -3.62 3.58 4.26
CA GLN A 80 -3.88 5.00 4.50
C GLN A 80 -4.70 5.62 3.38
N ARG A 81 -4.41 5.28 2.11
CA ARG A 81 -5.24 5.73 0.99
C ARG A 81 -6.68 5.23 1.12
N ALA A 82 -6.89 3.94 1.39
CA ALA A 82 -8.24 3.40 1.58
C ALA A 82 -8.99 4.09 2.73
N LEU A 83 -8.36 4.25 3.90
CA LEU A 83 -8.99 4.90 5.06
C LEU A 83 -9.42 6.33 4.73
N THR A 84 -8.56 7.10 4.06
CA THR A 84 -8.85 8.49 3.70
C THR A 84 -9.89 8.60 2.59
N GLU A 85 -9.75 7.82 1.51
CA GLU A 85 -10.60 7.92 0.31
C GLU A 85 -12.01 7.39 0.58
N PHE A 86 -12.12 6.31 1.37
CA PHE A 86 -13.40 5.71 1.72
C PHE A 86 -14.05 6.33 2.97
N GLY A 87 -13.27 7.05 3.79
CA GLY A 87 -13.76 7.59 5.05
C GLY A 87 -14.00 6.51 6.12
N VAL A 88 -13.24 5.42 6.09
CA VAL A 88 -13.36 4.32 7.05
C VAL A 88 -13.04 4.82 8.46
N GLN A 89 -13.99 4.64 9.38
CA GLN A 89 -13.80 5.01 10.78
C GLN A 89 -13.00 3.92 11.50
N VAL A 90 -11.88 4.31 12.12
CA VAL A 90 -10.96 3.38 12.81
C VAL A 90 -10.85 3.66 14.31
N GLN A 91 -11.10 4.90 14.74
CA GLN A 91 -10.98 5.31 16.14
C GLN A 91 -11.73 4.35 17.07
N ASP A 92 -11.02 3.87 18.09
CA ASP A 92 -11.48 2.95 19.14
C ASP A 92 -11.94 1.56 18.66
N ARG A 93 -11.79 1.23 17.38
CA ARG A 93 -12.15 -0.09 16.85
C ARG A 93 -11.13 -1.15 17.21
N ILE A 94 -11.62 -2.39 17.21
CA ILE A 94 -10.81 -3.60 17.28
C ILE A 94 -10.68 -4.14 15.86
N CYS A 95 -9.45 -4.33 15.41
CA CYS A 95 -9.16 -4.66 14.02
C CYS A 95 -8.47 -6.02 13.87
N LEU A 96 -8.64 -6.63 12.70
CA LEU A 96 -7.95 -7.84 12.27
C LEU A 96 -7.11 -7.52 11.02
N ASP A 97 -5.80 -7.73 11.09
CA ASP A 97 -4.87 -7.61 9.96
C ASP A 97 -4.51 -9.01 9.45
N GLY A 98 -5.19 -9.43 8.37
CA GLY A 98 -4.98 -10.70 7.69
C GLY A 98 -3.83 -10.62 6.69
N GLY A 99 -2.66 -11.09 7.10
CA GLY A 99 -1.41 -10.97 6.34
C GLY A 99 -0.51 -9.83 6.84
N ILE A 100 -0.34 -9.70 8.16
CA ILE A 100 0.37 -8.58 8.80
C ILE A 100 1.79 -8.37 8.24
N SER A 101 2.52 -9.41 7.87
CA SER A 101 3.90 -9.38 7.37
C SER A 101 4.83 -8.50 8.23
N THR A 102 5.38 -7.41 7.70
CA THR A 102 6.18 -6.44 8.49
C THR A 102 5.32 -5.59 9.43
N GLY A 103 4.02 -5.44 9.14
CA GLY A 103 3.03 -4.73 9.94
C GLY A 103 2.66 -3.34 9.44
N GLY A 104 2.79 -3.07 8.14
CA GLY A 104 2.46 -1.76 7.57
C GLY A 104 1.00 -1.36 7.77
N PHE A 105 0.06 -2.28 7.55
CA PHE A 105 -1.38 -2.06 7.75
C PHE A 105 -1.69 -1.90 9.25
N THR A 106 -1.20 -2.80 10.10
CA THR A 106 -1.29 -2.67 11.57
C THR A 106 -0.79 -1.32 12.10
N ASP A 107 0.39 -0.83 11.69
CA ASP A 107 0.90 0.47 12.13
C ASP A 107 0.02 1.63 11.64
N CYS A 108 -0.56 1.51 10.43
CA CYS A 108 -1.54 2.47 9.91
C CYS A 108 -2.83 2.49 10.74
N LEU A 109 -3.39 1.32 11.09
CA LEU A 109 -4.57 1.23 11.95
C LEU A 109 -4.34 1.83 13.33
N LEU A 110 -3.21 1.51 13.98
CA LEU A 110 -2.87 2.05 15.28
C LEU A 110 -2.69 3.57 15.25
N GLN A 111 -2.03 4.11 14.20
CA GLN A 111 -1.89 5.56 14.02
C GLN A 111 -3.24 6.23 13.72
N ALA A 112 -4.19 5.52 13.10
CA ALA A 112 -5.56 5.97 12.85
C ALA A 112 -6.50 5.79 14.06
N GLY A 113 -5.99 5.34 15.21
CA GLY A 113 -6.73 5.28 16.47
C GLY A 113 -7.35 3.93 16.81
N ALA A 114 -6.97 2.84 16.12
CA ALA A 114 -7.42 1.49 16.48
C ALA A 114 -7.02 1.18 17.94
N LYS A 115 -7.98 0.69 18.71
CA LYS A 115 -7.76 0.33 20.12
C LYS A 115 -6.91 -0.92 20.26
N GLN A 116 -7.09 -1.88 19.35
CA GLN A 116 -6.36 -3.14 19.32
C GLN A 116 -6.35 -3.72 17.91
N VAL A 117 -5.26 -4.41 17.55
CA VAL A 117 -5.12 -5.08 16.25
C VAL A 117 -4.66 -6.52 16.46
N TYR A 118 -5.39 -7.48 15.90
CA TYR A 118 -4.95 -8.86 15.77
C TYR A 118 -4.19 -9.03 14.45
N GLY A 119 -2.90 -9.32 14.51
CA GLY A 119 -2.07 -9.56 13.34
C GLY A 119 -1.93 -11.05 13.05
N VAL A 120 -2.49 -11.52 11.94
CA VAL A 120 -2.39 -12.93 11.52
C VAL A 120 -1.42 -13.05 10.35
N ASP A 121 -0.46 -13.97 10.43
CA ASP A 121 0.44 -14.27 9.31
C ASP A 121 0.80 -15.76 9.26
N VAL A 122 1.02 -16.27 8.04
CA VAL A 122 1.55 -17.63 7.83
C VAL A 122 3.06 -17.72 8.08
N GLY A 123 3.76 -16.60 7.98
CA GLY A 123 5.18 -16.44 8.28
C GLY A 123 5.47 -16.31 9.77
N TYR A 124 6.75 -16.11 10.08
CA TYR A 124 7.25 -15.94 11.44
C TYR A 124 8.43 -14.97 11.47
N GLY A 125 8.46 -14.10 12.48
CA GLY A 125 9.60 -13.23 12.77
C GLY A 125 9.76 -12.03 11.82
N GLN A 126 8.71 -11.70 11.05
CA GLN A 126 8.75 -10.61 10.07
C GLN A 126 8.25 -9.27 10.63
N VAL A 127 7.38 -9.33 11.65
CA VAL A 127 6.75 -8.16 12.25
C VAL A 127 7.78 -7.23 12.88
N ALA A 128 7.71 -5.94 12.54
CA ALA A 128 8.61 -4.92 13.06
C ALA A 128 8.61 -4.88 14.59
N TRP A 129 9.79 -4.71 15.18
CA TRP A 129 9.99 -4.76 16.63
C TRP A 129 9.05 -3.83 17.42
N LYS A 130 8.84 -2.60 16.93
CA LYS A 130 7.90 -1.62 17.51
C LYS A 130 6.50 -2.20 17.69
N LEU A 131 6.00 -2.94 16.70
CA LEU A 131 4.67 -3.53 16.72
C LEU A 131 4.62 -4.78 17.57
N ARG A 132 5.67 -5.62 17.50
CA ARG A 132 5.77 -6.82 18.35
C ARG A 132 5.77 -6.49 19.85
N GLN A 133 6.29 -5.32 20.23
CA GLN A 133 6.28 -4.84 21.61
C GLN A 133 5.04 -4.02 21.98
N ASN A 134 4.14 -3.76 21.03
CA ASN A 134 2.98 -2.93 21.30
C ASN A 134 1.91 -3.76 22.02
N PRO A 135 1.46 -3.37 23.24
CA PRO A 135 0.46 -4.13 23.99
C PRO A 135 -0.91 -4.21 23.30
N ASN A 136 -1.18 -3.30 22.36
CA ASN A 136 -2.42 -3.28 21.58
C ASN A 136 -2.33 -4.17 20.34
N VAL A 137 -1.24 -4.92 20.14
CA VAL A 137 -1.08 -5.85 19.01
C VAL A 137 -1.00 -7.27 19.54
N ILE A 138 -1.94 -8.11 19.11
CA ILE A 138 -1.93 -9.55 19.39
C ILE A 138 -1.52 -10.28 18.12
N LEU A 139 -0.42 -11.02 18.17
CA LEU A 139 0.13 -11.72 17.01
C LEU A 139 -0.27 -13.20 17.00
N LYS A 140 -0.81 -13.66 15.87
CA LYS A 140 -1.03 -15.07 15.54
C LYS A 140 -0.17 -15.41 14.30
N GLU A 141 1.11 -15.65 14.54
CA GLU A 141 2.09 -16.06 13.52
C GLU A 141 2.01 -17.57 13.24
N ARG A 142 2.47 -18.00 12.08
CA ARG A 142 2.35 -19.40 11.59
C ARG A 142 0.91 -19.88 11.49
N THR A 143 -0.02 -18.95 11.25
CA THR A 143 -1.45 -19.20 11.23
C THR A 143 -2.01 -18.87 9.85
N ASN A 144 -2.75 -19.81 9.27
CA ASN A 144 -3.48 -19.58 8.03
C ASN A 144 -4.88 -19.09 8.35
N ILE A 145 -5.19 -17.83 8.02
CA ILE A 145 -6.48 -17.19 8.32
C ILE A 145 -7.69 -17.99 7.84
N ARG A 146 -7.57 -18.78 6.76
CA ARG A 146 -8.67 -19.58 6.19
C ARG A 146 -9.17 -20.71 7.10
N HIS A 147 -8.32 -21.13 8.03
CA HIS A 147 -8.58 -22.26 8.92
C HIS A 147 -8.66 -21.82 10.37
N LEU A 148 -8.56 -20.51 10.62
CA LEU A 148 -8.60 -19.94 11.95
C LEU A 148 -10.05 -19.80 12.39
N SER A 149 -10.38 -20.30 13.57
CA SER A 149 -11.71 -20.08 14.17
C SER A 149 -11.71 -18.84 15.08
N PRO A 150 -12.88 -18.25 15.38
CA PRO A 150 -13.00 -17.17 16.35
C PRO A 150 -12.41 -17.53 17.71
N GLU A 151 -12.61 -18.75 18.20
CA GLU A 151 -12.10 -19.24 19.48
C GLU A 151 -10.57 -19.35 19.51
N GLU A 152 -9.94 -19.61 18.37
CA GLU A 152 -8.47 -19.66 18.26
C GLU A 152 -7.85 -18.26 18.15
N LEU A 153 -8.59 -17.32 17.52
CA LEU A 153 -8.17 -15.94 17.35
C LEU A 153 -8.30 -15.15 18.66
N TYR A 154 -9.47 -15.22 19.28
CA TYR A 154 -9.84 -14.42 20.45
C TYR A 154 -9.60 -15.22 21.73
N GLU A 155 -8.57 -14.82 22.48
CA GLU A 155 -8.38 -15.31 23.84
C GLU A 155 -9.49 -14.79 24.76
N ASP A 156 -9.85 -15.59 25.77
CA ASP A 156 -10.92 -15.26 26.72
C ASP A 156 -10.76 -13.85 27.31
N GLY A 157 -11.78 -13.02 27.11
CA GLY A 157 -11.86 -11.66 27.63
C GLY A 157 -11.31 -10.57 26.70
N ASN A 158 -10.69 -10.91 25.57
CA ASN A 158 -10.38 -9.92 24.56
C ASN A 158 -11.60 -9.66 23.65
N PRO A 159 -11.80 -8.41 23.19
CA PRO A 159 -12.92 -8.09 22.32
C PRO A 159 -12.70 -8.60 20.89
N ASP A 160 -13.78 -9.01 20.24
CA ASP A 160 -13.80 -9.43 18.85
C ASP A 160 -13.55 -8.23 17.92
N ALA A 161 -12.85 -8.47 16.81
CA ALA A 161 -12.64 -7.45 15.79
C ALA A 161 -13.90 -7.23 14.94
N ASN A 162 -14.15 -5.98 14.56
CA ASN A 162 -15.24 -5.61 13.66
C ASN A 162 -14.76 -4.91 12.37
N LEU A 163 -13.45 -4.67 12.23
CA LEU A 163 -12.81 -4.19 11.00
C LEU A 163 -11.69 -5.12 10.59
N GLY A 164 -11.81 -5.77 9.44
CA GLY A 164 -10.72 -6.52 8.83
C GLY A 164 -9.95 -5.69 7.80
N VAL A 165 -8.64 -5.89 7.72
CA VAL A 165 -7.81 -5.43 6.61
C VAL A 165 -7.00 -6.61 6.09
N VAL A 166 -6.83 -6.74 4.77
CA VAL A 166 -6.18 -7.93 4.19
C VAL A 166 -5.19 -7.56 3.09
N ASP A 167 -3.93 -7.96 3.27
CA ASP A 167 -2.82 -7.85 2.31
C ASP A 167 -2.11 -9.21 2.15
N VAL A 168 -2.81 -10.21 1.61
CA VAL A 168 -2.26 -11.55 1.40
C VAL A 168 -1.63 -11.71 0.01
N SER A 169 -0.70 -12.65 -0.12
CA SER A 169 -0.06 -12.99 -1.40
C SER A 169 -0.17 -14.48 -1.69
N PHE A 170 -0.08 -14.86 -2.97
CA PHE A 170 -0.14 -16.27 -3.43
C PHE A 170 -1.46 -16.98 -3.16
N ILE A 171 -2.52 -16.23 -2.88
CA ILE A 171 -3.86 -16.75 -2.67
C ILE A 171 -4.89 -15.75 -3.18
N SER A 172 -6.01 -16.27 -3.71
CA SER A 172 -7.18 -15.49 -4.08
C SER A 172 -7.99 -15.10 -2.84
N LEU A 173 -8.46 -13.85 -2.79
CA LEU A 173 -9.33 -13.34 -1.73
C LEU A 173 -10.66 -14.09 -1.63
N ALA A 174 -11.14 -14.70 -2.73
CA ALA A 174 -12.34 -15.56 -2.71
C ALA A 174 -12.24 -16.70 -1.68
N LYS A 175 -11.03 -17.17 -1.38
CA LYS A 175 -10.78 -18.23 -0.39
C LYS A 175 -10.63 -17.72 1.04
N VAL A 176 -10.52 -16.40 1.23
CA VAL A 176 -10.28 -15.73 2.51
C VAL A 176 -11.56 -15.08 3.03
N LEU A 177 -12.40 -14.57 2.13
CA LEU A 177 -13.66 -13.89 2.44
C LEU A 177 -14.60 -14.67 3.39
N PRO A 178 -14.80 -16.01 3.25
CA PRO A 178 -15.63 -16.76 4.19
C PRO A 178 -15.07 -16.74 5.62
N ALA A 179 -13.74 -16.91 5.78
CA ALA A 179 -13.13 -16.88 7.09
C ALA A 179 -13.25 -15.50 7.75
N LEU A 180 -13.12 -14.40 6.98
CA LEU A 180 -13.33 -13.05 7.51
C LEU A 180 -14.75 -12.83 8.01
N TRP A 181 -15.74 -13.44 7.36
CA TRP A 181 -17.15 -13.33 7.76
C TRP A 181 -17.37 -13.95 9.15
N ASP A 182 -16.75 -15.09 9.41
CA ASP A 182 -16.84 -15.81 10.67
C ASP A 182 -16.01 -15.14 11.77
N LEU A 183 -14.82 -14.63 11.42
CA LEU A 183 -13.89 -14.03 12.38
C LEU A 183 -14.33 -12.64 12.86
N LEU A 184 -15.16 -11.89 12.12
CA LEU A 184 -15.53 -10.52 12.48
C LEU A 184 -16.91 -10.42 13.12
N CYS A 185 -17.02 -9.68 14.23
CA CYS A 185 -18.31 -9.40 14.88
C CYS A 185 -19.07 -8.24 14.20
N SER A 186 -20.39 -8.19 14.38
CA SER A 186 -21.24 -7.13 13.82
C SER A 186 -21.10 -5.81 14.60
N PRO A 187 -21.14 -4.64 13.94
CA PRO A 187 -21.17 -4.44 12.48
C PRO A 187 -19.79 -4.68 11.86
N ARG A 188 -19.71 -5.60 10.89
CA ARG A 188 -18.45 -6.02 10.27
C ARG A 188 -18.17 -5.27 8.96
N GLU A 189 -16.92 -4.88 8.80
CA GLU A 189 -16.38 -4.28 7.59
C GLU A 189 -15.02 -4.88 7.23
N VAL A 190 -14.67 -4.88 5.95
CA VAL A 190 -13.34 -5.27 5.49
C VAL A 190 -12.80 -4.33 4.42
N VAL A 191 -11.50 -4.01 4.50
CA VAL A 191 -10.74 -3.38 3.42
C VAL A 191 -9.73 -4.38 2.87
N LEU A 192 -9.89 -4.73 1.59
CA LEU A 192 -9.12 -5.77 0.92
C LEU A 192 -8.17 -5.16 -0.10
N LEU A 193 -6.95 -5.69 -0.17
CA LEU A 193 -6.03 -5.40 -1.26
C LEU A 193 -6.13 -6.49 -2.34
N VAL A 194 -6.90 -6.19 -3.39
CA VAL A 194 -7.05 -7.07 -4.56
C VAL A 194 -5.80 -6.99 -5.43
N LYS A 195 -5.17 -8.16 -5.66
CA LYS A 195 -3.93 -8.29 -6.42
C LYS A 195 -4.20 -9.12 -7.68
N PRO A 196 -4.40 -8.51 -8.86
CA PRO A 196 -4.81 -9.23 -10.07
C PRO A 196 -3.98 -10.48 -10.35
N GLN A 197 -2.65 -10.44 -10.14
CA GLN A 197 -1.74 -11.57 -10.35
C GLN A 197 -2.02 -12.82 -9.50
N PHE A 198 -2.86 -12.73 -8.45
CA PHE A 198 -3.28 -13.86 -7.61
C PHE A 198 -4.75 -14.23 -7.80
N GLU A 199 -5.52 -13.40 -8.52
CA GLU A 199 -6.94 -13.62 -8.79
C GLU A 199 -7.17 -14.17 -10.20
N VAL A 200 -6.36 -13.74 -11.18
CA VAL A 200 -6.45 -14.25 -12.55
C VAL A 200 -5.77 -15.61 -12.70
N GLY A 201 -6.23 -16.40 -13.68
CA GLY A 201 -5.59 -17.66 -14.05
C GLY A 201 -4.15 -17.47 -14.55
N ARG A 202 -3.33 -18.52 -14.41
CA ARG A 202 -1.88 -18.48 -14.71
C ARG A 202 -1.59 -18.06 -16.15
N GLU A 203 -2.48 -18.37 -17.08
CA GLU A 203 -2.41 -18.03 -18.50
C GLU A 203 -2.47 -16.51 -18.77
N ARG A 204 -3.06 -15.74 -17.85
CA ARG A 204 -3.18 -14.27 -17.94
C ARG A 204 -2.06 -13.53 -17.20
N VAL A 205 -1.20 -14.26 -16.49
CA VAL A 205 -0.03 -13.69 -15.81
C VAL A 205 1.15 -13.65 -16.77
N GLY A 206 1.49 -12.45 -17.24
CA GLY A 206 2.58 -12.24 -18.20
C GLY A 206 3.98 -12.39 -17.60
N LYS A 207 5.00 -12.21 -18.45
CA LYS A 207 6.42 -12.27 -18.05
C LYS A 207 6.71 -11.36 -16.86
N GLY A 208 7.39 -11.93 -15.86
CA GLY A 208 7.74 -11.25 -14.61
C GLY A 208 6.65 -11.34 -13.53
N GLY A 209 5.58 -12.12 -13.74
CA GLY A 209 4.48 -12.22 -12.78
C GLY A 209 3.56 -11.00 -12.79
N VAL A 210 3.46 -10.31 -13.94
CA VAL A 210 2.75 -9.02 -14.07
C VAL A 210 1.55 -9.15 -14.99
N VAL A 211 0.39 -8.76 -14.49
CA VAL A 211 -0.83 -8.61 -15.29
C VAL A 211 -0.85 -7.21 -15.88
N ARG A 212 -0.86 -7.09 -17.21
CA ARG A 212 -0.72 -5.80 -17.92
C ARG A 212 -2.01 -5.30 -18.56
N ASP A 213 -2.93 -6.19 -18.88
CA ASP A 213 -4.23 -5.82 -19.47
C ASP A 213 -5.14 -5.28 -18.35
N SER A 214 -5.72 -4.10 -18.56
CA SER A 214 -6.67 -3.51 -17.62
C SER A 214 -8.00 -4.26 -17.60
N LYS A 215 -8.33 -5.01 -18.66
CA LYS A 215 -9.49 -5.92 -18.67
C LYS A 215 -9.29 -7.09 -17.71
N ASP A 216 -8.09 -7.68 -17.70
CA ASP A 216 -7.75 -8.74 -16.74
C ASP A 216 -7.75 -8.22 -15.30
N HIS A 217 -7.40 -6.95 -15.09
CA HIS A 217 -7.57 -6.31 -13.78
C HIS A 217 -9.04 -6.18 -13.38
N ALA A 218 -9.91 -5.78 -14.31
CA ALA A 218 -11.34 -5.65 -14.06
C ALA A 218 -11.96 -7.01 -13.73
N ASP A 219 -11.59 -8.06 -14.47
CA ASP A 219 -12.02 -9.44 -14.22
C ASP A 219 -11.56 -9.96 -12.84
N ALA A 220 -10.33 -9.61 -12.43
CA ALA A 220 -9.82 -9.95 -11.11
C ALA A 220 -10.67 -9.34 -10.00
N VAL A 221 -11.01 -8.05 -10.12
CA VAL A 221 -11.87 -7.36 -9.15
C VAL A 221 -13.29 -7.94 -9.17
N ALA A 222 -13.84 -8.22 -10.35
CA ALA A 222 -15.15 -8.84 -10.50
C ALA A 222 -15.22 -10.21 -9.80
N THR A 223 -14.21 -11.06 -9.98
CA THR A 223 -14.11 -12.36 -9.30
C THR A 223 -14.17 -12.23 -7.77
N VAL A 224 -13.50 -11.22 -7.21
CA VAL A 224 -13.52 -10.98 -5.75
C VAL A 224 -14.87 -10.45 -5.30
N LEU A 225 -15.51 -9.58 -6.09
CA LEU A 225 -16.85 -9.05 -5.82
C LEU A 225 -17.93 -10.14 -5.86
N ASP A 226 -17.85 -11.06 -6.83
CA ASP A 226 -18.77 -12.20 -6.93
C ASP A 226 -18.66 -13.10 -5.70
N ALA A 227 -17.44 -13.45 -5.30
CA ALA A 227 -17.19 -14.24 -4.08
C ALA A 227 -17.64 -13.50 -2.80
N ALA A 228 -17.48 -12.18 -2.76
CA ALA A 228 -17.94 -11.35 -1.66
C ALA A 228 -19.46 -11.41 -1.54
N HIS A 229 -20.17 -11.23 -2.65
CA HIS A 229 -21.63 -11.32 -2.72
C HIS A 229 -22.14 -12.71 -2.30
N GLU A 230 -21.51 -13.79 -2.77
CA GLU A 230 -21.85 -15.17 -2.37
C GLU A 230 -21.67 -15.43 -0.87
N THR A 231 -20.70 -14.75 -0.24
CA THR A 231 -20.44 -14.86 1.21
C THR A 231 -21.36 -13.96 2.05
N GLY A 232 -22.09 -13.02 1.43
CA GLY A 232 -22.99 -12.08 2.09
C GLY A 232 -22.42 -10.67 2.29
N TRP A 233 -21.17 -10.43 1.89
CA TRP A 233 -20.58 -9.09 1.91
C TRP A 233 -21.27 -8.18 0.89
N GLN A 234 -21.47 -6.92 1.27
CA GLN A 234 -22.04 -5.87 0.41
C GLN A 234 -20.94 -4.88 0.00
N TYR A 235 -21.07 -4.37 -1.23
CA TYR A 235 -20.13 -3.41 -1.79
C TYR A 235 -20.29 -2.02 -1.15
N LEU A 236 -19.18 -1.38 -0.78
CA LEU A 236 -19.16 0.03 -0.41
C LEU A 236 -18.39 0.87 -1.43
N ASP A 237 -17.11 0.58 -1.65
CA ASP A 237 -16.29 1.39 -2.56
C ASP A 237 -15.06 0.65 -3.10
N LEU A 238 -14.47 1.16 -4.18
CA LEU A 238 -13.33 0.60 -4.88
C LEU A 238 -12.41 1.71 -5.42
N THR A 239 -11.11 1.56 -5.19
CA THR A 239 -10.07 2.41 -5.80
C THR A 239 -8.80 1.61 -6.08
N TRP A 240 -7.72 2.26 -6.53
CA TRP A 240 -6.41 1.63 -6.70
C TRP A 240 -5.43 1.99 -5.59
N SER A 241 -4.48 1.09 -5.30
CA SER A 241 -3.35 1.37 -4.42
C SER A 241 -2.51 2.54 -4.98
N PRO A 242 -1.98 3.45 -4.13
CA PRO A 242 -1.08 4.51 -4.59
C PRO A 242 0.29 3.97 -5.00
N LEU A 243 0.59 2.71 -4.64
CA LEU A 243 1.84 2.03 -4.92
C LEU A 243 1.59 0.81 -5.79
N VAL A 244 2.48 0.56 -6.74
CA VAL A 244 2.53 -0.73 -7.43
C VAL A 244 3.23 -1.78 -6.57
N GLY A 245 2.82 -3.04 -6.72
CA GLY A 245 3.47 -4.19 -6.10
C GLY A 245 4.94 -4.31 -6.55
N PRO A 246 5.79 -5.12 -5.87
CA PRO A 246 7.23 -5.17 -6.13
C PRO A 246 7.63 -5.48 -7.58
N ALA A 247 6.82 -6.26 -8.29
CA ALA A 247 7.03 -6.60 -9.70
C ALA A 247 6.41 -5.57 -10.68
N GLY A 248 5.75 -4.52 -10.18
CA GLY A 248 5.05 -3.51 -10.98
C GLY A 248 3.57 -3.81 -11.23
N ASN A 249 2.94 -4.72 -10.47
CA ASN A 249 1.50 -4.95 -10.56
C ASN A 249 0.73 -3.77 -9.97
N ILE A 250 -0.30 -3.33 -10.66
CA ILE A 250 -1.32 -2.43 -10.09
C ILE A 250 -2.20 -3.27 -9.17
N GLU A 251 -2.48 -2.75 -7.98
CA GLU A 251 -3.29 -3.41 -6.95
C GLU A 251 -4.47 -2.50 -6.62
N TYR A 252 -5.59 -3.09 -6.19
CA TYR A 252 -6.85 -2.38 -5.96
C TYR A 252 -7.29 -2.49 -4.50
N LEU A 253 -7.90 -1.44 -3.98
CA LEU A 253 -8.41 -1.35 -2.62
C LEU A 253 -9.93 -1.47 -2.70
N LEU A 254 -10.50 -2.47 -2.03
CA LEU A 254 -11.93 -2.77 -2.05
C LEU A 254 -12.48 -2.71 -0.62
N TRP A 255 -13.53 -1.92 -0.40
CA TRP A 255 -14.21 -1.82 0.89
C TRP A 255 -15.58 -2.50 0.84
N LEU A 256 -15.82 -3.38 1.80
CA LEU A 256 -17.05 -4.16 1.94
C LEU A 256 -17.58 -4.06 3.37
N SER A 257 -18.88 -4.28 3.53
CA SER A 257 -19.57 -4.32 4.83
C SER A 257 -20.59 -5.46 4.86
N MET A 258 -21.15 -5.75 6.03
CA MET A 258 -22.30 -6.67 6.11
C MET A 258 -23.59 -6.10 5.48
N GLU A 259 -23.71 -4.78 5.40
CA GLU A 259 -24.89 -4.08 4.89
C GLU A 259 -24.47 -2.84 4.11
N SER A 260 -25.07 -2.61 2.95
CA SER A 260 -24.88 -1.43 2.12
C SER A 260 -26.05 -1.27 1.16
N ASP A 261 -26.45 -0.03 0.90
CA ASP A 261 -27.43 0.31 -0.14
C ASP A 261 -26.76 0.56 -1.51
N ARG A 262 -25.42 0.48 -1.59
CA ARG A 262 -24.70 0.69 -2.85
C ARG A 262 -24.73 -0.59 -3.68
N PRO A 263 -25.18 -0.52 -4.95
CA PRO A 263 -25.14 -1.67 -5.83
C PRO A 263 -23.70 -2.03 -6.19
N PHE A 264 -23.45 -3.31 -6.45
CA PHE A 264 -22.19 -3.76 -7.02
C PHE A 264 -21.92 -3.05 -8.36
N PRO A 265 -20.67 -2.66 -8.64
CA PRO A 265 -20.33 -1.93 -9.86
C PRO A 265 -20.57 -2.80 -11.10
N ALA A 266 -21.13 -2.21 -12.16
CA ALA A 266 -21.27 -2.90 -13.43
C ALA A 266 -19.89 -3.17 -14.06
N PRO A 267 -19.75 -4.18 -14.95
CA PRO A 267 -18.49 -4.49 -15.61
C PRO A 267 -17.84 -3.29 -16.33
N SER A 268 -18.64 -2.40 -16.91
CA SER A 268 -18.15 -1.18 -17.57
C SER A 268 -17.52 -0.18 -16.57
N ASN A 269 -18.04 -0.09 -15.34
CA ASN A 269 -17.45 0.74 -14.29
C ASN A 269 -16.08 0.21 -13.86
N LEU A 270 -15.96 -1.12 -13.70
CA LEU A 270 -14.69 -1.77 -13.37
C LEU A 270 -13.64 -1.53 -14.47
N GLN A 271 -14.01 -1.71 -15.74
CA GLN A 271 -13.11 -1.46 -16.87
C GLN A 271 -12.63 0.00 -16.94
N ALA A 272 -13.52 0.96 -16.69
CA ALA A 272 -13.16 2.36 -16.65
C ALA A 272 -12.18 2.67 -15.51
N LEU A 273 -12.42 2.11 -14.31
CA LEU A 273 -11.56 2.30 -13.14
C LEU A 273 -10.17 1.71 -13.35
N THR A 274 -10.06 0.49 -13.88
CA THR A 274 -8.75 -0.15 -14.10
C THR A 274 -7.97 0.49 -15.24
N ALA A 275 -8.65 1.04 -16.26
CA ALA A 275 -8.01 1.87 -17.28
C ALA A 275 -7.45 3.16 -16.68
N ALA A 276 -8.25 3.88 -15.88
CA ALA A 276 -7.82 5.11 -15.22
C ALA A 276 -6.63 4.88 -14.25
N ALA A 277 -6.67 3.79 -13.47
CA ALA A 277 -5.57 3.40 -12.59
C ALA A 277 -4.26 3.20 -13.37
N LYS A 278 -4.35 2.54 -14.53
CA LYS A 278 -3.19 2.29 -15.41
C LYS A 278 -2.63 3.58 -16.00
N GLU A 279 -3.47 4.51 -16.42
CA GLU A 279 -3.03 5.81 -16.94
C GLU A 279 -2.36 6.67 -15.86
N ALA A 280 -2.96 6.73 -14.67
CA ALA A 280 -2.44 7.48 -13.54
C ALA A 280 -1.06 6.98 -13.11
N LEU A 281 -0.90 5.65 -12.97
CA LEU A 281 0.34 5.03 -12.50
C LEU A 281 1.42 4.90 -13.58
N ALA A 282 1.08 5.06 -14.86
CA ALA A 282 2.08 5.15 -15.94
C ALA A 282 2.79 6.52 -15.98
N SER A 283 2.21 7.53 -15.33
CA SER A 283 2.69 8.91 -15.31
C SER A 283 3.52 9.26 -14.07
N THR A 284 3.80 8.27 -13.21
CA THR A 284 4.51 8.40 -11.92
C THR A 284 5.83 7.65 -11.96
#